data_AF-A0A519KX89-F1
#
_entry.id   AF-A0A519KX89-F1
#
_cell.length_a   1.000
_cell.length_b   1.000
_cell.length_c   1.000
_cell.angle_alpha   90.00
_cell.angle_beta   90.00
_cell.angle_gamma   90.00
#
_symmetry.space_group_name_H-M   'P 1'
#
loop_
_entity.id
_entity.type
_entity.pdbx_description
1 polymer ?
#
loop_
_entity_poly.entity_id
_entity_poly.type
_entity_poly.pdbx_seq_one_letter_code
_entity_poly.pdbx_strand_id
1 'polypeptide(L)' 'KADQAWLQALLDACADALPFALTGDDERYQGEVMRLAPAPKFSPRQQAQRGE' A
#
# COMPACT_ATOMS: atom_id res chain seq x y z
N LYS A 1 10.41 -12.38 11.80
CA LYS A 1 9.75 -12.33 10.47
C LYS A 1 8.23 -12.27 10.70
N ALA A 2 7.70 -11.07 10.93
CA ALA A 2 6.26 -10.82 11.07
C ALA A 2 5.85 -9.39 10.60
N ASP A 3 6.80 -8.52 10.23
CA ASP A 3 6.56 -7.05 10.19
C ASP A 3 6.40 -6.41 8.80
N GLN A 4 6.10 -7.19 7.75
CA GLN A 4 6.13 -6.63 6.38
C GLN A 4 5.01 -7.14 5.46
N ALA A 5 3.85 -7.53 6.00
CA ALA A 5 2.69 -7.84 5.17
C ALA A 5 2.30 -6.66 4.25
N TRP A 6 2.49 -5.42 4.73
CA TRP A 6 2.33 -4.20 3.94
C TRP A 6 3.32 -4.10 2.78
N LEU A 7 4.54 -4.63 2.94
CA LEU A 7 5.56 -4.54 1.90
C LEU A 7 5.20 -5.44 0.73
N GLN A 8 4.77 -6.68 1.00
CA GLN A 8 4.35 -7.59 -0.06
C GLN A 8 3.15 -7.01 -0.81
N ALA A 9 2.14 -6.51 -0.10
CA ALA A 9 0.99 -5.86 -0.72
C ALA A 9 1.36 -4.66 -1.59
N LEU A 10 2.33 -3.84 -1.16
CA LEU A 10 2.83 -2.71 -1.95
C LEU A 10 3.58 -3.18 -3.20
N LEU A 11 4.44 -4.19 -3.07
CA LEU A 11 5.19 -4.75 -4.21
C LEU A 11 4.26 -5.36 -5.25
N ASP A 12 3.25 -6.12 -4.82
CA ASP A 12 2.25 -6.71 -5.70
C ASP A 12 1.44 -5.61 -6.42
N ALA A 13 0.99 -4.58 -5.69
CA ALA A 13 0.28 -3.44 -6.27
C ALA A 13 1.11 -2.68 -7.32
N CYS A 14 2.40 -2.46 -7.06
CA CYS A 14 3.30 -1.84 -8.03
C CYS A 14 3.48 -2.71 -9.29
N ALA A 15 3.56 -4.04 -9.13
CA ALA A 15 3.66 -4.97 -10.25
C ALA A 15 2.38 -4.98 -11.10
N ASP A 16 1.21 -5.01 -10.46
CA ASP A 16 -0.09 -4.99 -11.14
C ASP A 16 -0.34 -3.67 -11.88
N ALA A 17 0.09 -2.54 -11.32
CA ALA A 17 -0.07 -1.21 -11.92
C ALA A 17 1.03 -0.85 -12.96
N LEU A 18 2.10 -1.65 -13.07
CA LEU A 18 3.26 -1.38 -13.91
C LEU A 18 2.93 -1.00 -15.37
N PRO A 19 1.91 -1.58 -16.04
CA PRO A 19 1.56 -1.18 -17.40
C PRO A 19 1.26 0.31 -17.55
N PHE A 20 0.63 0.95 -16.55
CA PHE A 20 0.32 2.38 -16.58
C PHE A 20 1.59 3.24 -16.51
N ALA A 21 2.53 2.85 -15.63
CA ALA A 21 3.83 3.51 -15.53
C ALA A 21 4.65 3.38 -16.83
N LEU A 22 4.63 2.22 -17.47
CA LEU A 22 5.33 1.99 -18.75
C LEU A 22 4.74 2.83 -19.90
N THR A 23 3.45 3.17 -19.81
CA THR A 23 2.78 4.07 -20.77
C THR A 23 2.93 5.56 -20.43
N GLY A 24 3.57 5.90 -19.31
CA GLY A 24 3.69 7.28 -18.81
C GLY A 24 2.40 7.85 -18.22
N ASP A 25 1.44 7.00 -17.87
CA ASP A 25 0.18 7.38 -17.23
C ASP A 25 0.34 7.36 -15.70
N ASP A 26 1.11 8.34 -15.21
CA ASP A 26 1.54 8.40 -13.81
C ASP A 26 0.38 8.57 -12.82
N GLU A 27 -0.66 9.34 -13.19
CA GLU A 27 -1.86 9.53 -12.36
C GLU A 27 -2.61 8.22 -12.19
N ARG A 28 -2.76 7.44 -13.26
CA ARG A 28 -3.43 6.15 -13.20
C ARG A 28 -2.61 5.10 -12.46
N TYR A 29 -1.29 5.10 -12.65
CA TYR A 29 -0.39 4.27 -11.85
C TYR A 29 -0.54 4.56 -10.36
N GLN A 30 -0.44 5.83 -9.96
CA GLN A 30 -0.55 6.22 -8.55
C GLN A 30 -1.93 5.88 -7.97
N GLY A 31 -3.00 6.16 -8.72
CA GLY A 31 -4.36 5.82 -8.30
C GLY A 31 -4.55 4.32 -8.08
N GLU A 32 -4.00 3.50 -8.97
CA GLU A 32 -4.12 2.05 -8.90
C GLU A 32 -3.32 1.46 -7.74
N VAL A 33 -2.08 1.92 -7.52
CA VAL A 33 -1.28 1.51 -6.36
C VAL A 33 -1.98 1.86 -5.05
N MET A 34 -2.53 3.06 -4.92
CA MET A 34 -3.28 3.48 -3.72
C MET A 34 -4.58 2.69 -3.52
N ARG A 35 -5.21 2.23 -4.61
CA ARG A 35 -6.41 1.39 -4.56
C ARG A 35 -6.09 -0.03 -4.08
N LEU A 36 -4.99 -0.61 -4.56
CA LEU A 36 -4.59 -1.99 -4.27
C LEU A 36 -3.82 -2.14 -2.95
N ALA A 37 -2.98 -1.15 -2.62
CA ALA A 37 -2.21 -1.09 -1.38
C ALA A 37 -2.54 0.19 -0.59
N PRO A 38 -3.79 0.35 -0.11
CA PRO A 38 -4.16 1.52 0.67
C PRO A 38 -3.36 1.59 1.96
N ALA A 39 -2.94 2.81 2.33
CA ALA A 39 -2.22 3.02 3.57
C ALA A 39 -3.04 2.48 4.76
N PRO A 40 -2.43 1.67 5.65
CA PRO A 40 -3.11 1.21 6.85
C PRO A 40 -3.56 2.43 7.66
N LYS A 41 -4.83 2.41 8.09
CA LYS A 41 -5.40 3.48 8.90
C LYS A 41 -4.76 3.42 10.29
N PHE A 42 -3.70 4.20 10.48
CA PHE A 42 -3.06 4.34 11.78
C PHE A 42 -4.06 4.99 12.74
N SER A 43 -4.48 4.25 13.77
CA SER A 43 -5.33 4.77 14.83
C SER A 43 -4.51 4.89 16.11
N PRO A 44 -4.16 6.12 16.57
CA PRO A 44 -3.42 6.35 17.81
C PRO A 44 -4.06 5.67 19.04
N ARG A 45 -5.39 5.53 19.03
CA ARG A 45 -6.15 4.83 20.09
C ARG A 45 -5.93 3.31 20.10
N GLN A 46 -5.74 2.67 18.96
CA GLN A 46 -5.50 1.22 18.87
C GLN A 46 -4.09 0.84 19.35
N GLN A 47 -3.11 1.74 19.21
CA GLN A 47 -1.79 1.54 19.81
C GLN A 47 -1.83 1.67 21.33
N ALA A 48 -2.57 2.65 21.86
CA ALA A 48 -2.71 2.85 23.31
C ALA A 48 -3.38 1.65 24.02
N GLN A 49 -4.38 1.01 23.39
CA GLN A 49 -5.07 -0.18 23.94
C GLN A 49 -4.27 -1.49 23.83
N ARG A 50 -3.22 -1.53 23.01
CA ARG A 50 -2.36 -2.71 22.84
C ARG A 50 -1.15 -2.72 23.79
N GLY A 51 -1.00 -1.67 24.60
CA GLY A 51 0.09 -1.49 25.55
C GLY A 51 -0.25 -1.86 27.00
N GLU A 52 -1.40 -2.49 27.26
CA GLU A 52 -1.78 -3.05 28.57
C GLU A 52 -1.57 -4.57 28.62
#